data_AF-A0A969E028-F1
#
_entry.id   AF-A0A969E028-F1
#
_cell.length_a   1.000
_cell.length_b   1.000
_cell.length_c   1.000
_cell.angle_alpha   90.00
_cell.angle_beta   90.00
_cell.angle_gamma   90.00
#
_symmetry.space_group_name_H-M   'P 1'
#
loop_
_entity.id
_entity.type
_entity.pdbx_description
1 polymer ?
#
loop_
_entity_poly.entity_id
_entity_poly.type
_entity_poly.pdbx_seq_one_letter_code
_entity_poly.pdbx_strand_id
1 'polypeptide(L)'
;MEKPVILTLDDDPAVLQAIARDLRQHYGDRFRLVRADSGAVALDATQKLKLRGDTVALFLADQRMPGMSGVEFLEQASAIFPTAKRALLTAYADTDAAIAAINNANLDYYLLKPWDPPEEKLYPVLDDLLEDWQASFKPAFKGVKVISDRWSPDSHALRDFLARNQIPYRWLDIETDPEAQQLLNLAGETVDQATHPCLPLVIQEDGSKLVKPSVTDLAQALGQTTEAAKPFYDLVIVGGGPAGLAAAVYGASEGLRTVLIEREAPGGQAGTSSRIENYLGFPVGLSGSDLARRAVTQAKRFGVEILSPQAGQALRSEGNYHFVTLSDGSEISSHALILALGVSWRRLNMPGIEQFTGAGVYYGAAQTEAAACQDEEVYVVGGANSAGQAAMYFSKFAKTVRILVRGESLTKSMSQYLIDQI
;
A
#
# COMPACT_ATOMS: atom_id res chain seq x y z
N MET A 1 2.63 2.58 13.53
CA MET A 1 1.20 2.21 13.67
C MET A 1 0.78 2.68 15.05
N GLU A 2 -0.38 3.34 15.18
CA GLU A 2 -0.86 3.75 16.51
C GLU A 2 -1.17 2.51 17.36
N LYS A 3 -0.91 2.59 18.67
CA LYS A 3 -1.16 1.49 19.60
C LYS A 3 -2.66 1.18 19.65
N PRO A 4 -3.10 -0.07 19.44
CA PRO A 4 -4.50 -0.45 19.63
C PRO A 4 -4.97 -0.13 21.05
N VAL A 5 -6.26 0.12 21.21
CA VAL A 5 -6.86 0.57 22.47
C VAL A 5 -7.36 -0.61 23.29
N ILE A 6 -7.07 -0.59 24.60
CA ILE A 6 -7.84 -1.31 25.61
C ILE A 6 -8.72 -0.27 26.32
N LEU A 7 -10.03 -0.45 26.30
CA LEU A 7 -10.97 0.42 27.00
C LEU A 7 -11.50 -0.31 28.23
N THR A 8 -11.22 0.23 29.41
CA THR A 8 -11.73 -0.27 30.68
C THR A 8 -12.77 0.68 31.27
N LEU A 9 -13.85 0.11 31.80
CA LEU A 9 -15.01 0.81 32.33
C LEU A 9 -15.42 0.18 33.67
N ASP A 10 -15.50 1.00 34.72
CA ASP A 10 -16.02 0.64 36.05
C ASP A 10 -16.49 1.94 36.75
N ASP A 11 -17.63 1.92 37.42
CA ASP A 11 -18.18 3.10 38.11
C ASP A 11 -17.56 3.32 39.50
N ASP A 12 -16.92 2.29 40.08
CA ASP A 12 -16.13 2.42 41.30
C ASP A 12 -14.72 2.98 40.96
N PRO A 13 -14.39 4.21 41.41
CA PRO A 13 -13.10 4.83 41.12
C PRO A 13 -11.91 4.02 41.62
N ALA A 14 -12.04 3.30 42.74
CA ALA A 14 -10.97 2.49 43.31
C ALA A 14 -10.68 1.27 42.43
N VAL A 15 -11.73 0.62 41.93
CA VAL A 15 -11.61 -0.53 41.04
C VAL A 15 -11.08 -0.10 39.67
N LEU A 16 -11.62 0.99 39.10
CA LEU A 16 -11.14 1.57 37.84
C LEU A 16 -9.66 1.96 37.92
N GLN A 17 -9.22 2.50 39.06
CA GLN A 17 -7.81 2.85 39.27
C GLN A 17 -6.91 1.61 39.42
N ALA A 18 -7.37 0.59 40.16
CA ALA A 18 -6.64 -0.66 40.32
C ALA A 18 -6.44 -1.35 38.97
N ILE A 19 -7.51 -1.54 38.20
CA ILE A 19 -7.38 -2.21 36.90
C ILE A 19 -6.58 -1.38 35.90
N ALA A 20 -6.74 -0.06 35.90
CA ALA A 20 -5.95 0.78 35.01
C ALA A 20 -4.46 0.74 35.33
N ARG A 21 -4.09 0.60 36.61
CA ARG A 21 -2.70 0.42 37.03
C ARG A 21 -2.17 -0.92 36.51
N ASP A 22 -2.89 -2.00 36.79
CA ASP A 22 -2.47 -3.36 36.44
C ASP A 22 -2.37 -3.53 34.92
N LEU A 23 -3.32 -2.98 34.16
CA LEU A 23 -3.29 -2.97 32.69
C LEU A 23 -2.15 -2.11 32.14
N ARG A 24 -1.91 -0.93 32.70
CA ARG A 24 -0.83 -0.05 32.22
C ARG A 24 0.55 -0.68 32.49
N GLN A 25 0.71 -1.36 33.62
CA GLN A 25 1.96 -2.02 34.00
C GLN A 25 2.31 -3.16 33.03
N HIS A 26 1.33 -3.96 32.60
CA HIS A 26 1.58 -5.13 31.76
C HIS A 26 1.47 -4.84 30.25
N TYR A 27 0.52 -3.99 29.84
CA TYR A 27 0.15 -3.79 28.43
C TYR A 27 0.54 -2.43 27.85
N GLY A 28 1.01 -1.47 28.66
CA GLY A 28 1.24 -0.08 28.24
C GLY A 28 2.24 0.11 27.09
N ASP A 29 3.16 -0.85 26.89
CA ASP A 29 4.13 -0.82 25.81
C ASP A 29 3.51 -1.15 24.45
N ARG A 30 2.45 -1.98 24.43
CA ARG A 30 1.77 -2.46 23.21
C ARG A 30 0.44 -1.76 22.95
N PHE A 31 -0.28 -1.38 24.00
CA PHE A 31 -1.64 -0.87 23.92
C PHE A 31 -1.80 0.52 24.56
N ARG A 32 -2.75 1.29 24.04
CA ARG A 32 -3.18 2.56 24.66
C ARG A 32 -4.37 2.29 25.57
N LEU A 33 -4.29 2.69 26.84
CA LEU A 33 -5.39 2.53 27.78
C LEU A 33 -6.34 3.73 27.73
N VAL A 34 -7.63 3.45 27.54
CA VAL A 34 -8.75 4.40 27.70
C VAL A 34 -9.57 3.97 28.91
N ARG A 35 -9.97 4.94 29.74
CA ARG A 35 -10.75 4.71 30.97
C ARG A 35 -12.06 5.46 30.87
N ALA A 36 -13.13 4.87 31.36
CA ALA A 36 -14.42 5.51 31.55
C ALA A 36 -14.99 5.12 32.91
N ASP A 37 -15.69 6.06 33.54
CA ASP A 37 -16.33 5.93 34.86
C ASP A 37 -17.85 5.70 34.77
N SER A 38 -18.39 5.66 33.56
CA SER A 38 -19.82 5.40 33.31
C SER A 38 -20.01 4.89 31.89
N GLY A 39 -21.07 4.10 31.67
CA GLY A 39 -21.39 3.56 30.35
C GLY A 39 -21.59 4.65 29.28
N ALA A 40 -22.18 5.79 29.63
CA ALA A 40 -22.35 6.91 28.72
C ALA A 40 -21.02 7.52 28.26
N VAL A 41 -20.07 7.72 29.18
CA VAL A 41 -18.71 8.21 28.86
C VAL A 41 -17.94 7.19 28.03
N ALA A 42 -18.09 5.90 28.35
CA ALA A 42 -17.45 4.82 27.58
C ALA A 42 -17.97 4.76 26.14
N LEU A 43 -19.28 4.92 25.94
CA LEU A 43 -19.90 4.89 24.62
C LEU A 43 -19.49 6.10 23.77
N ASP A 44 -19.49 7.31 24.35
CA ASP A 44 -18.98 8.52 23.69
C ASP A 44 -17.49 8.36 23.32
N ALA A 45 -16.67 7.82 24.23
CA ALA A 45 -15.28 7.51 23.94
C ALA A 45 -15.15 6.51 22.77
N THR A 46 -15.98 5.47 22.75
CA THR A 46 -16.01 4.45 21.70
C THR A 46 -16.35 5.07 20.33
N GLN A 47 -17.35 5.95 20.29
CA GLN A 47 -17.73 6.67 19.07
C GLN A 47 -16.60 7.59 18.59
N LYS A 48 -15.95 8.32 19.50
CA LYS A 48 -14.79 9.18 19.17
C LYS A 48 -13.60 8.39 18.63
N LEU A 49 -13.33 7.21 19.19
CA LEU A 49 -12.30 6.30 18.69
C LEU A 49 -12.61 5.86 17.25
N LYS A 50 -13.87 5.50 16.98
CA LYS A 50 -14.30 5.10 15.63
C LYS A 50 -14.13 6.24 14.62
N LEU A 51 -14.55 7.45 14.98
CA LEU A 51 -14.44 8.64 14.12
C LEU A 51 -12.99 9.01 13.80
N ARG A 52 -12.05 8.72 14.70
CA ARG A 52 -10.61 8.93 14.48
C ARG A 52 -9.95 7.82 13.65
N GLY A 53 -10.67 6.73 13.37
CA GLY A 53 -10.10 5.55 12.75
C GLY A 53 -9.08 4.85 13.65
N ASP A 54 -9.26 4.96 14.97
CA ASP A 54 -8.52 4.20 15.98
C ASP A 54 -8.95 2.73 15.95
N THR A 55 -8.08 1.86 16.44
CA THR A 55 -8.36 0.43 16.61
C THR A 55 -8.60 0.12 18.07
N VAL A 56 -9.65 -0.64 18.40
CA VAL A 56 -9.89 -1.18 19.74
C VAL A 56 -9.65 -2.69 19.72
N ALA A 57 -8.81 -3.16 20.64
CA ALA A 57 -8.47 -4.57 20.79
C ALA A 57 -9.38 -5.26 21.81
N LEU A 58 -9.67 -4.60 22.93
CA LEU A 58 -10.42 -5.16 24.04
C LEU A 58 -11.27 -4.09 24.74
N PHE A 59 -12.53 -4.45 25.00
CA PHE A 59 -13.40 -3.79 25.97
C PHE A 59 -13.46 -4.61 27.25
N LEU A 60 -13.33 -3.94 28.38
CA LEU A 60 -13.38 -4.56 29.69
C LEU A 60 -14.29 -3.75 30.61
N ALA A 61 -15.49 -4.27 30.87
CA ALA A 61 -16.58 -3.50 31.49
C ALA A 61 -17.08 -4.14 32.78
N ASP A 62 -17.33 -3.34 33.82
CA ASP A 62 -18.07 -3.80 34.98
C ASP A 62 -19.53 -4.09 34.64
N GLN A 63 -20.10 -5.13 35.26
CA GLN A 63 -21.48 -5.50 35.02
C GLN A 63 -22.49 -4.51 35.61
N ARG A 64 -22.29 -4.06 36.86
CA ARG A 64 -23.31 -3.37 37.65
C ARG A 64 -22.94 -1.90 37.82
N MET A 65 -23.28 -1.11 36.82
CA MET A 65 -23.09 0.34 36.84
C MET A 65 -24.43 1.09 36.77
N PRO A 66 -24.55 2.28 37.40
CA PRO A 66 -25.72 3.14 37.29
C PRO A 66 -26.01 3.58 35.86
N GLY A 67 -27.28 3.52 35.45
CA GLY A 67 -27.78 4.06 34.18
C GLY A 67 -27.55 3.19 32.94
N MET A 68 -26.41 2.51 32.84
CA MET A 68 -26.10 1.57 31.75
C MET A 68 -25.22 0.45 32.29
N SER A 69 -25.68 -0.80 32.17
CA SER A 69 -24.91 -1.98 32.55
C SER A 69 -23.74 -2.24 31.61
N GLY A 70 -22.75 -3.03 32.06
CA GLY A 70 -21.61 -3.43 31.23
C GLY A 70 -22.04 -4.16 29.97
N VAL A 71 -23.05 -5.02 30.07
CA VAL A 71 -23.60 -5.76 28.93
C VAL A 71 -24.26 -4.85 27.91
N GLU A 72 -25.09 -3.90 28.33
CA GLU A 72 -25.71 -2.92 27.42
C GLU A 72 -24.66 -2.06 26.71
N PHE A 73 -23.57 -1.71 27.40
CA PHE A 73 -22.43 -1.03 26.79
C PHE A 73 -21.73 -1.93 25.76
N LEU A 74 -21.41 -3.18 26.10
CA LEU A 74 -20.69 -4.10 25.23
C LEU A 74 -21.48 -4.46 23.97
N GLU A 75 -22.81 -4.60 24.07
CA GLU A 75 -23.70 -4.77 22.92
C GLU A 75 -23.57 -3.60 21.94
N GLN A 76 -23.68 -2.36 22.43
CA GLN A 76 -23.54 -1.16 21.60
C GLN A 76 -22.12 -0.97 21.05
N ALA A 77 -21.10 -1.25 21.87
CA ALA A 77 -19.71 -1.16 21.46
C ALA A 77 -19.36 -2.19 20.37
N SER A 78 -19.94 -3.40 20.44
CA SER A 78 -19.74 -4.46 19.45
C SER A 78 -20.27 -4.09 18.06
N ALA A 79 -21.35 -3.31 17.99
CA ALA A 79 -21.85 -2.79 16.71
C ALA A 79 -20.87 -1.79 16.06
N ILE A 80 -20.06 -1.10 16.86
CA ILE A 80 -19.07 -0.10 16.40
C ILE A 80 -17.72 -0.77 16.06
N PHE A 81 -17.28 -1.70 16.91
CA PHE A 81 -16.03 -2.45 16.80
C PHE A 81 -16.29 -3.97 16.90
N PRO A 82 -16.77 -4.60 15.81
CA PRO A 82 -17.18 -6.01 15.82
C PRO A 82 -16.02 -7.00 16.02
N THR A 83 -14.79 -6.56 15.77
CA THR A 83 -13.58 -7.39 15.93
C THR A 83 -12.95 -7.26 17.30
N ALA A 84 -13.33 -6.29 18.13
CA ALA A 84 -12.76 -6.11 19.46
C ALA A 84 -13.24 -7.22 20.41
N LYS A 85 -12.33 -7.71 21.24
CA LYS A 85 -12.67 -8.65 22.31
C LYS A 85 -13.47 -7.98 23.41
N ARG A 86 -14.30 -8.75 24.10
CA ARG A 86 -15.20 -8.26 25.14
C ARG A 86 -15.07 -9.12 26.39
N ALA A 87 -14.61 -8.49 27.47
CA ALA A 87 -14.52 -9.10 28.79
C ALA A 87 -15.43 -8.35 29.78
N LEU A 88 -16.12 -9.09 30.63
CA LEU A 88 -16.97 -8.54 31.70
C LEU A 88 -16.29 -8.71 33.06
N LEU A 89 -16.31 -7.70 33.92
CA LEU A 89 -15.93 -7.80 35.33
C LEU A 89 -17.17 -8.01 36.21
N THR A 90 -17.14 -8.99 37.11
CA THR A 90 -18.30 -9.34 37.96
C THR A 90 -17.91 -9.82 39.35
N ALA A 91 -18.84 -9.74 40.32
CA ALA A 91 -18.68 -10.13 41.72
C ALA A 91 -19.46 -11.41 42.12
N TYR A 92 -19.91 -12.23 41.15
CA TYR A 92 -20.51 -13.58 41.33
C TYR A 92 -21.92 -13.72 41.94
N ALA A 93 -22.72 -12.65 42.09
CA ALA A 93 -24.07 -12.80 42.67
C ALA A 93 -25.24 -12.98 41.65
N ASP A 94 -25.02 -12.80 40.33
CA ASP A 94 -26.10 -12.83 39.32
C ASP A 94 -25.89 -13.90 38.25
N THR A 95 -25.89 -15.18 38.63
CA THR A 95 -25.73 -16.31 37.70
C THR A 95 -26.74 -16.30 36.54
N ASP A 96 -27.97 -15.81 36.74
CA ASP A 96 -29.00 -15.82 35.68
C ASP A 96 -28.86 -14.65 34.68
N ALA A 97 -28.45 -13.46 35.14
CA ALA A 97 -28.22 -12.30 34.27
C ALA A 97 -26.93 -12.44 33.45
N ALA A 98 -25.90 -13.07 34.02
CA ALA A 98 -24.66 -13.36 33.32
C ALA A 98 -24.86 -14.40 32.19
N ILE A 99 -25.72 -15.42 32.40
CA ILE A 99 -26.00 -16.44 31.37
C ILE A 99 -26.81 -15.86 30.19
N ALA A 100 -27.77 -14.98 30.44
CA ALA A 100 -28.52 -14.32 29.38
C ALA A 100 -27.64 -13.36 28.54
N ALA A 101 -26.66 -12.70 29.18
CA ALA A 101 -25.70 -11.82 28.52
C ALA A 101 -24.73 -12.54 27.59
N ILE A 102 -24.38 -13.82 27.87
CA ILE A 102 -23.50 -14.64 27.03
C ILE A 102 -24.05 -14.76 25.60
N ASN A 103 -25.37 -14.91 25.45
CA ASN A 103 -25.99 -15.15 24.14
C ASN A 103 -26.29 -13.87 23.33
N ASN A 104 -26.53 -12.73 23.99
CA ASN A 104 -26.92 -11.49 23.29
C ASN A 104 -25.73 -10.54 23.01
N ALA A 105 -24.71 -10.52 23.87
CA ALA A 105 -23.58 -9.59 23.76
C ALA A 105 -22.34 -10.17 23.07
N ASN A 106 -22.37 -11.46 22.68
CA ASN A 106 -21.20 -12.20 22.16
C ASN A 106 -19.97 -11.99 23.06
N LEU A 107 -20.13 -12.17 24.36
CA LEU A 107 -19.05 -11.98 25.33
C LEU A 107 -17.93 -13.00 25.07
N ASP A 108 -16.67 -12.54 25.02
CA ASP A 108 -15.52 -13.43 24.82
C ASP A 108 -15.07 -14.06 26.15
N TYR A 109 -15.19 -13.35 27.29
CA TYR A 109 -14.86 -13.89 28.62
C TYR A 109 -15.49 -13.09 29.78
N TYR A 110 -15.54 -13.66 30.99
CA TYR A 110 -15.87 -12.92 32.22
C TYR A 110 -14.82 -13.15 33.32
N LEU A 111 -14.51 -12.10 34.07
CA LEU A 111 -13.46 -12.02 35.07
C LEU A 111 -14.06 -11.66 36.42
N LEU A 112 -13.48 -12.22 37.49
CA LEU A 112 -14.00 -12.05 38.84
C LEU A 112 -13.25 -11.01 39.63
N LYS A 113 -14.01 -10.17 40.33
CA LYS A 113 -13.48 -9.23 41.33
C LYS A 113 -13.43 -9.91 42.71
N PRO A 114 -12.33 -9.78 43.47
CA PRO A 114 -11.03 -9.19 43.10
C PRO A 114 -10.14 -10.17 42.31
N TRP A 115 -9.33 -9.63 41.40
CA TRP A 115 -8.40 -10.39 40.54
C TRP A 115 -6.96 -10.43 41.09
N ASP A 116 -6.77 -10.16 42.38
CA ASP A 116 -5.45 -10.26 43.02
C ASP A 116 -5.10 -11.73 43.34
N PRO A 117 -3.90 -12.23 42.99
CA PRO A 117 -2.85 -11.56 42.20
C PRO A 117 -3.18 -11.52 40.69
N PRO A 118 -2.94 -10.38 39.99
CA PRO A 118 -3.29 -10.21 38.58
C PRO A 118 -2.54 -11.18 37.66
N GLU A 119 -1.34 -11.63 38.04
CA GLU A 119 -0.54 -12.60 37.30
C GLU A 119 -1.23 -13.96 37.14
N GLU A 120 -2.12 -14.32 38.08
CA GLU A 120 -2.82 -15.60 38.06
C GLU A 120 -4.23 -15.47 37.48
N LYS A 121 -4.91 -14.35 37.74
CA LYS A 121 -6.35 -14.21 37.49
C LYS A 121 -6.73 -13.25 36.38
N LEU A 122 -5.88 -12.26 36.07
CA LEU A 122 -6.17 -11.22 35.09
C LEU A 122 -5.37 -11.41 33.81
N TYR A 123 -4.04 -11.45 33.91
CA TYR A 123 -3.16 -11.42 32.74
C TYR A 123 -3.33 -12.63 31.82
N PRO A 124 -3.36 -13.89 32.30
CA PRO A 124 -3.49 -15.05 31.41
C PRO A 124 -4.74 -14.98 30.53
N VAL A 125 -5.85 -14.53 31.10
CA VAL A 125 -7.13 -14.38 30.36
C VAL A 125 -7.04 -13.28 29.31
N LEU A 126 -6.46 -12.13 29.67
CA LEU A 126 -6.36 -11.01 28.75
C LEU A 126 -5.32 -11.26 27.65
N ASP A 127 -4.25 -11.98 27.96
CA ASP A 127 -3.24 -12.41 26.98
C ASP A 127 -3.89 -13.31 25.92
N ASP A 128 -4.63 -14.34 26.32
CA ASP A 128 -5.35 -15.23 25.40
C ASP A 128 -6.29 -14.44 24.47
N LEU A 129 -7.08 -13.51 25.03
CA LEU A 129 -7.99 -12.67 24.25
C LEU A 129 -7.24 -11.76 23.27
N LEU A 130 -6.18 -11.10 23.73
CA LEU A 130 -5.41 -10.16 22.92
C LEU A 130 -4.57 -10.87 21.85
N GLU A 131 -4.08 -12.08 22.12
CA GLU A 131 -3.40 -12.93 21.14
C GLU A 131 -4.37 -13.42 20.05
N ASP A 132 -5.56 -13.89 20.41
CA ASP A 132 -6.59 -14.28 19.45
C ASP A 132 -7.08 -13.09 18.61
N TRP A 133 -7.24 -11.93 19.25
CA TRP A 133 -7.48 -10.67 18.54
C TRP A 133 -6.35 -10.37 17.55
N GLN A 134 -5.10 -10.45 17.98
CA GLN A 134 -3.95 -10.12 17.13
C GLN A 134 -3.78 -11.11 15.96
N ALA A 135 -4.14 -12.38 16.15
CA ALA A 135 -4.11 -13.40 15.10
C ALA A 135 -5.17 -13.16 14.00
N SER A 136 -6.32 -12.60 14.37
CA SER A 136 -7.45 -12.34 13.47
C SER A 136 -7.52 -10.90 12.95
N PHE A 137 -6.88 -9.95 13.64
CA PHE A 137 -6.96 -8.54 13.33
C PHE A 137 -6.21 -8.19 12.03
N LYS A 138 -6.95 -7.70 11.05
CA LYS A 138 -6.42 -7.08 9.85
C LYS A 138 -6.62 -5.56 9.97
N PRO A 139 -5.56 -4.75 10.14
CA PRO A 139 -5.68 -3.31 10.13
C PRO A 139 -6.37 -2.85 8.85
N ALA A 140 -7.29 -1.89 8.95
CA ALA A 140 -7.86 -1.26 7.77
C ALA A 140 -6.73 -0.62 6.97
N PHE A 141 -6.62 -0.96 5.69
CA PHE A 141 -5.65 -0.36 4.80
C PHE A 141 -5.94 1.15 4.68
N LYS A 142 -5.02 1.98 5.18
CA LYS A 142 -4.99 3.43 4.97
C LYS A 142 -4.05 3.70 3.80
N GLY A 143 -4.59 4.21 2.70
CA GLY A 143 -3.83 4.45 1.47
C GLY A 143 -4.73 4.40 0.23
N VAL A 144 -4.10 4.44 -0.95
CA VAL A 144 -4.79 4.45 -2.24
C VAL A 144 -5.43 3.08 -2.53
N LYS A 145 -6.74 3.06 -2.82
CA LYS A 145 -7.43 1.86 -3.28
C LYS A 145 -7.72 1.99 -4.77
N VAL A 146 -7.37 0.96 -5.55
CA VAL A 146 -7.69 0.86 -6.99
C VAL A 146 -8.71 -0.25 -7.15
N ILE A 147 -9.92 0.09 -7.61
CA ILE A 147 -11.01 -0.86 -7.84
C ILE A 147 -11.16 -1.01 -9.35
N SER A 148 -10.98 -2.22 -9.85
CA SER A 148 -11.13 -2.55 -11.27
C SER A 148 -11.13 -4.07 -11.46
N ASP A 149 -11.56 -4.54 -12.63
CA ASP A 149 -11.30 -5.92 -13.06
C ASP A 149 -9.81 -6.16 -13.36
N ARG A 150 -9.42 -7.45 -13.33
CA ARG A 150 -8.04 -7.91 -13.58
C ARG A 150 -7.54 -7.71 -15.02
N TRP A 151 -8.44 -7.54 -15.99
CA TRP A 151 -8.13 -7.47 -17.41
C TRP A 151 -8.18 -6.05 -17.96
N SER A 152 -8.18 -5.03 -17.09
CA SER A 152 -8.21 -3.63 -17.49
C SER A 152 -6.79 -3.08 -17.74
N PRO A 153 -6.46 -2.66 -18.98
CA PRO A 153 -5.19 -1.98 -19.28
C PRO A 153 -5.01 -0.68 -18.48
N ASP A 154 -6.08 0.09 -18.30
CA ASP A 154 -6.05 1.35 -17.56
C ASP A 154 -5.75 1.09 -16.08
N SER A 155 -6.36 0.06 -15.49
CA SER A 155 -6.03 -0.40 -14.13
C SER A 155 -4.57 -0.82 -14.02
N HIS A 156 -4.05 -1.56 -15.01
CA HIS A 156 -2.65 -1.96 -15.04
C HIS A 156 -1.72 -0.74 -15.05
N ALA A 157 -2.00 0.27 -15.89
CA ALA A 157 -1.19 1.49 -15.97
C ALA A 157 -1.16 2.27 -14.64
N LEU A 158 -2.31 2.41 -13.97
CA LEU A 158 -2.38 3.07 -12.66
C LEU A 158 -1.63 2.30 -11.57
N ARG A 159 -1.79 0.97 -11.54
CA ARG A 159 -1.10 0.10 -10.58
C ARG A 159 0.42 0.09 -10.80
N ASP A 160 0.87 0.03 -12.06
CA ASP A 160 2.30 0.12 -12.39
C ASP A 160 2.87 1.48 -11.97
N PHE A 161 2.17 2.57 -12.23
CA PHE A 161 2.56 3.91 -11.77
C PHE A 161 2.72 3.97 -10.25
N LEU A 162 1.72 3.50 -9.49
CA LEU A 162 1.76 3.48 -8.01
C LEU A 162 2.91 2.62 -7.50
N ALA A 163 3.08 1.41 -8.04
CA ALA A 163 4.14 0.48 -7.67
C ALA A 163 5.54 1.06 -7.92
N ARG A 164 5.77 1.61 -9.12
CA ARG A 164 7.09 2.14 -9.50
C ARG A 164 7.45 3.44 -8.78
N ASN A 165 6.45 4.26 -8.42
CA ASN A 165 6.64 5.44 -7.57
C ASN A 165 6.61 5.12 -6.07
N GLN A 166 6.51 3.84 -5.69
CA GLN A 166 6.52 3.36 -4.30
C GLN A 166 5.41 3.95 -3.44
N ILE A 167 4.26 4.20 -4.06
CA ILE A 167 3.06 4.68 -3.41
C ILE A 167 2.29 3.43 -2.96
N PRO A 168 2.14 3.18 -1.66
CA PRO A 168 1.39 2.03 -1.17
C PRO A 168 -0.06 2.07 -1.66
N TYR A 169 -0.53 0.98 -2.24
CA TYR A 169 -1.90 0.86 -2.71
C TYR A 169 -2.45 -0.55 -2.46
N ARG A 170 -3.78 -0.65 -2.45
CA ARG A 170 -4.50 -1.92 -2.48
C ARG A 170 -5.33 -1.99 -3.75
N TRP A 171 -5.14 -3.03 -4.54
CA TRP A 171 -6.03 -3.35 -5.65
C TRP A 171 -7.16 -4.26 -5.13
N LEU A 172 -8.38 -3.97 -5.57
CA LEU A 172 -9.59 -4.73 -5.28
C LEU A 172 -10.21 -5.15 -6.61
N ASP A 173 -10.28 -6.46 -6.84
CA ASP A 173 -10.90 -7.02 -8.03
C ASP A 173 -12.41 -7.11 -7.84
N ILE A 174 -13.16 -6.57 -8.79
CA ILE A 174 -14.62 -6.58 -8.74
C ILE A 174 -15.20 -8.00 -8.78
N GLU A 175 -14.46 -8.97 -9.33
CA GLU A 175 -14.93 -10.35 -9.47
C GLU A 175 -14.72 -11.18 -8.19
N THR A 176 -13.69 -10.85 -7.41
CA THR A 176 -13.23 -11.71 -6.30
C THR A 176 -13.27 -11.05 -4.92
N ASP A 177 -13.30 -9.71 -4.84
CA ASP A 177 -13.32 -8.96 -3.58
C ASP A 177 -14.72 -8.38 -3.27
N PRO A 178 -15.43 -8.88 -2.25
CA PRO A 178 -16.73 -8.32 -1.85
C PRO A 178 -16.67 -6.84 -1.40
N GLU A 179 -15.51 -6.41 -0.88
CA GLU A 179 -15.27 -5.00 -0.52
C GLU A 179 -15.33 -4.08 -1.74
N ALA A 180 -14.94 -4.56 -2.93
CA ALA A 180 -14.99 -3.79 -4.18
C ALA A 180 -16.42 -3.33 -4.48
N GLN A 181 -17.39 -4.26 -4.40
CA GLN A 181 -18.80 -3.96 -4.68
C GLN A 181 -19.40 -3.00 -3.64
N GLN A 182 -19.03 -3.15 -2.37
CA GLN A 182 -19.47 -2.23 -1.31
C GLN A 182 -18.98 -0.80 -1.57
N LEU A 183 -17.71 -0.64 -1.93
CA LEU A 183 -17.12 0.66 -2.22
C LEU A 183 -17.70 1.29 -3.50
N LEU A 184 -18.00 0.51 -4.53
CA LEU A 184 -18.67 0.99 -5.75
C LEU A 184 -20.08 1.53 -5.44
N ASN A 185 -20.86 0.78 -4.66
CA ASN A 185 -22.20 1.21 -4.25
C ASN A 185 -22.16 2.50 -3.44
N LEU A 186 -21.21 2.63 -2.50
CA LEU A 186 -21.02 3.85 -1.70
C LEU A 186 -20.55 5.03 -2.54
N ALA A 187 -19.74 4.79 -3.57
CA ALA A 187 -19.30 5.81 -4.50
C ALA A 187 -20.45 6.30 -5.41
N GLY A 188 -21.64 5.68 -5.37
CA GLY A 188 -22.75 5.99 -6.27
C GLY A 188 -22.56 5.44 -7.69
N GLU A 189 -21.60 4.53 -7.87
CA GLU A 189 -21.32 3.87 -9.14
C GLU A 189 -22.02 2.50 -9.11
N THR A 190 -23.29 2.43 -9.52
CA THR A 190 -24.01 1.15 -9.64
C THR A 190 -23.41 0.32 -10.77
N VAL A 191 -23.02 -0.92 -10.44
CA VAL A 191 -22.64 -1.94 -11.41
C VAL A 191 -23.91 -2.44 -12.08
N ASP A 192 -24.38 -1.76 -13.12
CA ASP A 192 -25.39 -2.35 -14.00
C ASP A 192 -24.68 -3.33 -14.95
N GLN A 193 -25.04 -4.61 -14.87
CA GLN A 193 -24.39 -5.70 -15.61
C GLN A 193 -24.53 -5.55 -17.15
N ALA A 194 -25.28 -4.56 -17.63
CA ALA A 194 -25.51 -4.27 -19.05
C ALA A 194 -24.76 -3.04 -19.59
N THR A 195 -24.19 -2.16 -18.75
CA THR A 195 -23.51 -0.94 -19.22
C THR A 195 -22.30 -0.65 -18.34
N HIS A 196 -21.12 -0.82 -18.94
CA HIS A 196 -19.79 -0.78 -18.34
C HIS A 196 -19.66 0.05 -17.05
N PRO A 197 -19.21 -0.54 -15.93
CA PRO A 197 -18.94 0.23 -14.72
C PRO A 197 -17.87 1.30 -14.99
N CYS A 198 -17.92 2.38 -14.21
CA CYS A 198 -16.98 3.49 -14.25
C CYS A 198 -15.58 3.11 -13.69
N LEU A 199 -14.97 2.07 -14.23
CA LEU A 199 -13.67 1.52 -13.81
C LEU A 199 -12.53 1.94 -14.76
N PRO A 200 -11.29 2.12 -14.24
CA PRO A 200 -10.91 1.96 -12.84
C PRO A 200 -11.43 3.09 -11.95
N LEU A 201 -11.86 2.75 -10.73
CA LEU A 201 -12.19 3.71 -9.68
C LEU A 201 -11.02 3.76 -8.69
N VAL A 202 -10.49 4.96 -8.44
CA VAL A 202 -9.46 5.16 -7.41
C VAL A 202 -10.06 5.91 -6.23
N ILE A 203 -9.85 5.39 -5.03
CA ILE A 203 -10.21 6.05 -3.77
C ILE A 203 -8.93 6.41 -3.03
N GLN A 204 -8.77 7.67 -2.68
CA GLN A 204 -7.61 8.17 -1.95
C GLN A 204 -7.74 7.94 -0.44
N GLU A 205 -6.65 8.18 0.30
CA GLU A 205 -6.64 8.03 1.76
C GLU A 205 -7.64 8.96 2.46
N ASP A 206 -7.89 10.15 1.90
CA ASP A 206 -8.86 11.13 2.41
C ASP A 206 -10.32 10.81 2.03
N GLY A 207 -10.55 9.73 1.29
CA GLY A 207 -11.86 9.30 0.79
C GLY A 207 -12.31 9.98 -0.50
N SER A 208 -11.53 10.90 -1.08
CA SER A 208 -11.81 11.45 -2.40
C SER A 208 -11.73 10.37 -3.47
N LYS A 209 -12.52 10.54 -4.55
CA LYS A 209 -12.64 9.55 -5.62
C LYS A 209 -12.22 10.12 -6.98
N LEU A 210 -11.56 9.29 -7.78
CA LEU A 210 -11.26 9.54 -9.18
C LEU A 210 -11.85 8.42 -10.04
N VAL A 211 -12.67 8.80 -11.00
CA VAL A 211 -13.37 7.89 -11.90
C VAL A 211 -12.64 7.86 -13.24
N LYS A 212 -12.17 6.68 -13.65
CA LYS A 212 -11.37 6.49 -14.88
C LYS A 212 -10.21 7.49 -15.01
N PRO A 213 -9.40 7.71 -13.94
CA PRO A 213 -8.31 8.67 -14.04
C PRO A 213 -7.24 8.19 -15.01
N SER A 214 -6.62 9.14 -15.70
CA SER A 214 -5.32 8.92 -16.30
C SER A 214 -4.23 8.84 -15.23
N VAL A 215 -3.04 8.38 -15.60
CA VAL A 215 -1.85 8.41 -14.72
C VAL A 215 -1.53 9.84 -14.27
N THR A 216 -1.74 10.83 -15.15
CA THR A 216 -1.52 12.24 -14.83
C THR A 216 -2.52 12.75 -13.79
N ASP A 217 -3.81 12.42 -13.94
CA ASP A 217 -4.85 12.81 -12.97
C ASP A 217 -4.53 12.23 -11.58
N LEU A 218 -4.13 10.96 -11.54
CA LEU A 218 -3.74 10.29 -10.30
C LEU A 218 -2.48 10.91 -9.69
N ALA A 219 -1.47 11.22 -10.50
CA ALA A 219 -0.23 11.84 -10.03
C ALA A 219 -0.49 13.23 -9.40
N GLN A 220 -1.30 14.07 -10.05
CA GLN A 220 -1.68 15.38 -9.55
C GLN A 220 -2.45 15.27 -8.23
N ALA A 221 -3.42 14.35 -8.17
CA ALA A 221 -4.21 14.13 -6.98
C ALA A 221 -3.40 13.55 -5.80
N LEU A 222 -2.24 12.93 -6.07
CA LEU A 222 -1.28 12.47 -5.06
C LEU A 222 -0.19 13.52 -4.72
N GLY A 223 -0.29 14.72 -5.28
CA GLY A 223 0.64 15.83 -5.02
C GLY A 223 2.03 15.62 -5.64
N GLN A 224 2.16 14.82 -6.70
CA GLN A 224 3.43 14.70 -7.42
C GLN A 224 3.76 16.00 -8.16
N THR A 225 5.05 16.32 -8.24
CA THR A 225 5.53 17.48 -8.99
C THR A 225 5.58 17.13 -10.48
N THR A 226 4.65 17.67 -11.26
CA THR A 226 4.60 17.48 -12.74
C THR A 226 5.02 18.72 -13.52
N GLU A 227 5.00 19.89 -12.88
CA GLU A 227 5.30 21.19 -13.48
C GLU A 227 6.61 21.76 -12.94
N ALA A 228 7.35 22.43 -13.81
CA ALA A 228 8.59 23.09 -13.43
C ALA A 228 8.33 24.35 -12.60
N ALA A 229 9.00 24.47 -11.46
CA ALA A 229 8.95 25.65 -10.60
C ALA A 229 9.63 26.88 -11.25
N LYS A 230 10.51 26.66 -12.24
CA LYS A 230 11.27 27.72 -12.91
C LYS A 230 11.28 27.53 -14.43
N PRO A 231 11.33 28.63 -15.20
CA PRO A 231 11.47 28.55 -16.66
C PRO A 231 12.91 28.25 -17.10
N PHE A 232 13.89 28.34 -16.19
CA PHE A 232 15.33 28.22 -16.49
C PHE A 232 16.09 27.41 -15.42
N TYR A 233 16.97 26.52 -15.88
CA TYR A 233 17.87 25.71 -15.05
C TYR A 233 19.29 25.74 -15.60
N ASP A 234 20.29 25.50 -14.74
CA ASP A 234 21.67 25.39 -15.20
C ASP A 234 21.87 24.05 -15.93
N LEU A 235 21.18 23.00 -15.47
CA LEU A 235 21.20 21.65 -16.05
C LEU A 235 19.77 21.06 -16.15
N VAL A 236 19.37 20.67 -17.35
CA VAL A 236 18.17 19.85 -17.58
C VAL A 236 18.60 18.43 -17.95
N ILE A 237 17.95 17.44 -17.34
CA ILE A 237 18.18 16.02 -17.63
C ILE A 237 16.86 15.39 -18.05
N VAL A 238 16.83 14.75 -19.21
CA VAL A 238 15.65 14.02 -19.70
C VAL A 238 15.88 12.53 -19.55
N GLY A 239 15.09 11.88 -18.69
CA GLY A 239 15.15 10.47 -18.35
C GLY A 239 15.69 10.24 -16.93
N GLY A 240 14.84 9.68 -16.06
CA GLY A 240 15.09 9.38 -14.65
C GLY A 240 15.60 7.97 -14.38
N GLY A 241 16.26 7.33 -15.36
CA GLY A 241 16.98 6.07 -15.15
C GLY A 241 18.28 6.25 -14.33
N PRO A 242 19.07 5.19 -14.12
CA PRO A 242 20.32 5.27 -13.35
C PRO A 242 21.29 6.34 -13.86
N ALA A 243 21.38 6.51 -15.19
CA ALA A 243 22.23 7.53 -15.80
C ALA A 243 21.76 8.96 -15.46
N GLY A 244 20.46 9.24 -15.59
CA GLY A 244 19.93 10.57 -15.30
C GLY A 244 19.90 10.90 -13.82
N LEU A 245 19.57 9.92 -12.96
CA LEU A 245 19.64 10.09 -11.51
C LEU A 245 21.08 10.35 -11.04
N ALA A 246 22.07 9.64 -11.58
CA ALA A 246 23.48 9.92 -11.29
C ALA A 246 23.88 11.33 -11.76
N ALA A 247 23.53 11.70 -13.00
CA ALA A 247 23.79 13.05 -13.51
C ALA A 247 23.13 14.14 -12.64
N ALA A 248 21.92 13.89 -12.14
CA ALA A 248 21.19 14.83 -11.30
C ALA A 248 21.89 15.04 -9.95
N VAL A 249 22.30 13.94 -9.31
CA VAL A 249 23.06 14.00 -8.05
C VAL A 249 24.37 14.76 -8.23
N TYR A 250 25.16 14.44 -9.26
CA TYR A 250 26.44 15.09 -9.49
C TYR A 250 26.27 16.56 -9.85
N GLY A 251 25.35 16.89 -10.77
CA GLY A 251 25.08 18.27 -11.17
C GLY A 251 24.66 19.14 -9.99
N ALA A 252 23.69 18.70 -9.19
CA ALA A 252 23.25 19.46 -8.02
C ALA A 252 24.30 19.54 -6.91
N SER A 253 25.14 18.50 -6.73
CA SER A 253 26.21 18.53 -5.73
C SER A 253 27.30 19.57 -6.02
N GLU A 254 27.47 19.94 -7.29
CA GLU A 254 28.36 21.02 -7.74
C GLU A 254 27.66 22.39 -7.77
N GLY A 255 26.44 22.48 -7.24
CA GLY A 255 25.69 23.74 -7.10
C GLY A 255 24.86 24.15 -8.33
N LEU A 256 24.73 23.29 -9.34
CA LEU A 256 23.88 23.58 -10.50
C LEU A 256 22.40 23.48 -10.11
N ARG A 257 21.60 24.48 -10.51
CA ARG A 257 20.13 24.35 -10.48
C ARG A 257 19.74 23.28 -11.50
N THR A 258 19.34 22.13 -10.99
CA THR A 258 19.17 20.92 -11.79
C THR A 258 17.71 20.46 -11.76
N VAL A 259 17.16 20.16 -12.94
CA VAL A 259 15.85 19.51 -13.09
C VAL A 259 15.99 18.19 -13.84
N LEU A 260 15.30 17.17 -13.34
CA LEU A 260 15.20 15.83 -13.92
C LEU A 260 13.75 15.61 -14.39
N ILE A 261 13.58 15.33 -15.69
CA ILE A 261 12.28 15.06 -16.31
C ILE A 261 12.15 13.56 -16.53
N GLU A 262 11.13 12.92 -15.94
CA GLU A 262 10.89 11.49 -16.03
C GLU A 262 9.43 11.19 -16.43
N ARG A 263 9.25 10.45 -17.51
CA ARG A 263 7.92 10.20 -18.11
C ARG A 263 7.04 9.28 -17.27
N GLU A 264 7.63 8.32 -16.57
CA GLU A 264 6.91 7.25 -15.90
C GLU A 264 7.20 7.27 -14.39
N ALA A 265 8.41 6.87 -14.03
CA ALA A 265 8.84 6.77 -12.64
C ALA A 265 10.37 6.75 -12.54
N PRO A 266 10.96 7.42 -11.54
CA PRO A 266 12.40 7.36 -11.32
C PRO A 266 12.89 5.92 -11.13
N GLY A 267 14.08 5.63 -11.64
CA GLY A 267 14.67 4.30 -11.72
C GLY A 267 14.70 3.73 -13.14
N GLY A 268 13.86 4.24 -14.05
CA GLY A 268 13.78 3.76 -15.43
C GLY A 268 13.61 2.23 -15.50
N GLN A 269 14.23 1.59 -16.50
CA GLN A 269 14.19 0.13 -16.61
C GLN A 269 14.85 -0.61 -15.43
N ALA A 270 15.89 -0.04 -14.82
CA ALA A 270 16.52 -0.68 -13.67
C ALA A 270 15.55 -0.80 -12.50
N GLY A 271 14.64 0.18 -12.35
CA GLY A 271 13.62 0.22 -11.29
C GLY A 271 12.68 -0.99 -11.27
N THR A 272 12.48 -1.66 -12.41
CA THR A 272 11.60 -2.85 -12.51
C THR A 272 12.32 -4.16 -12.22
N SER A 273 13.64 -4.13 -12.00
CA SER A 273 14.43 -5.34 -11.73
C SER A 273 14.15 -5.85 -10.32
N SER A 274 13.77 -7.13 -10.19
CA SER A 274 13.55 -7.78 -8.90
C SER A 274 14.83 -7.88 -8.06
N ARG A 275 15.97 -8.10 -8.72
CA ARG A 275 17.31 -8.16 -8.11
C ARG A 275 18.39 -7.69 -9.08
N ILE A 276 19.32 -6.89 -8.57
CA ILE A 276 20.53 -6.44 -9.25
C ILE A 276 21.72 -6.84 -8.39
N GLU A 277 22.52 -7.79 -8.87
CA GLU A 277 23.69 -8.32 -8.15
C GLU A 277 25.01 -7.70 -8.65
N ASN A 278 24.98 -7.04 -9.80
CA ASN A 278 26.15 -6.52 -10.50
C ASN A 278 26.26 -4.98 -10.44
N TYR A 279 25.62 -4.33 -9.46
CA TYR A 279 25.75 -2.88 -9.27
C TYR A 279 26.91 -2.57 -8.32
N LEU A 280 27.92 -1.85 -8.84
CA LEU A 280 29.12 -1.48 -8.10
C LEU A 280 28.77 -0.76 -6.78
N GLY A 281 29.44 -1.14 -5.69
CA GLY A 281 29.21 -0.56 -4.36
C GLY A 281 28.12 -1.25 -3.53
N PHE A 282 27.41 -2.24 -4.08
CA PHE A 282 26.41 -3.04 -3.37
C PHE A 282 26.82 -4.52 -3.33
N PRO A 283 27.66 -4.94 -2.37
CA PRO A 283 28.29 -6.27 -2.37
C PRO A 283 27.29 -7.42 -2.21
N VAL A 284 26.13 -7.15 -1.60
CA VAL A 284 25.04 -8.13 -1.47
C VAL A 284 23.97 -7.98 -2.56
N GLY A 285 24.10 -7.02 -3.48
CA GLY A 285 23.05 -6.64 -4.42
C GLY A 285 21.85 -5.95 -3.75
N LEU A 286 20.93 -5.47 -4.57
CA LEU A 286 19.71 -4.77 -4.15
C LEU A 286 18.59 -4.93 -5.19
N SER A 287 17.36 -4.55 -4.87
CA SER A 287 16.29 -4.47 -5.87
C SER A 287 16.42 -3.19 -6.70
N GLY A 288 15.85 -3.19 -7.90
CA GLY A 288 15.73 -2.01 -8.74
C GLY A 288 15.00 -0.86 -8.06
N SER A 289 13.91 -1.18 -7.35
CA SER A 289 13.14 -0.22 -6.58
C SER A 289 13.97 0.41 -5.44
N ASP A 290 14.79 -0.35 -4.72
CA ASP A 290 15.64 0.20 -3.66
C ASP A 290 16.73 1.10 -4.25
N LEU A 291 17.33 0.71 -5.38
CA LEU A 291 18.30 1.55 -6.10
C LEU A 291 17.67 2.90 -6.48
N ALA A 292 16.50 2.88 -7.11
CA ALA A 292 15.77 4.07 -7.53
C ALA A 292 15.41 4.97 -6.35
N ARG A 293 14.86 4.39 -5.26
CA ARG A 293 14.49 5.11 -4.04
C ARG A 293 15.68 5.86 -3.45
N ARG A 294 16.80 5.16 -3.25
CA ARG A 294 18.02 5.75 -2.66
C ARG A 294 18.55 6.89 -3.51
N ALA A 295 18.57 6.72 -4.83
CA ALA A 295 19.02 7.74 -5.76
C ALA A 295 18.10 8.97 -5.76
N VAL A 296 16.76 8.79 -5.74
CA VAL A 296 15.79 9.89 -5.61
C VAL A 296 15.96 10.63 -4.28
N THR A 297 16.10 9.90 -3.16
CA THR A 297 16.34 10.52 -1.85
C THR A 297 17.61 11.37 -1.87
N GLN A 298 18.68 10.87 -2.48
CA GLN A 298 19.94 11.60 -2.61
C GLN A 298 19.79 12.84 -3.50
N ALA A 299 19.16 12.71 -4.67
CA ALA A 299 18.92 13.82 -5.58
C ALA A 299 18.10 14.93 -4.92
N LYS A 300 16.98 14.58 -4.25
CA LYS A 300 16.13 15.53 -3.51
C LYS A 300 16.90 16.22 -2.38
N ARG A 301 17.78 15.51 -1.66
CA ARG A 301 18.63 16.11 -0.62
C ARG A 301 19.55 17.21 -1.16
N PHE A 302 20.02 17.10 -2.40
CA PHE A 302 20.81 18.13 -3.06
C PHE A 302 19.97 19.22 -3.74
N GLY A 303 18.64 19.18 -3.61
CA GLY A 303 17.74 20.18 -4.19
C GLY A 303 17.45 19.99 -5.68
N VAL A 304 17.69 18.79 -6.23
CA VAL A 304 17.22 18.43 -7.57
C VAL A 304 15.70 18.50 -7.61
N GLU A 305 15.18 19.24 -8.58
CA GLU A 305 13.76 19.20 -8.92
C GLU A 305 13.47 18.01 -9.82
N ILE A 306 12.50 17.18 -9.48
CA ILE A 306 12.15 15.97 -10.22
C ILE A 306 10.72 16.11 -10.71
N LEU A 307 10.54 16.19 -12.02
CA LEU A 307 9.23 16.24 -12.67
C LEU A 307 8.85 14.81 -13.07
N SER A 308 7.84 14.24 -12.41
CA SER A 308 7.40 12.86 -12.64
C SER A 308 5.94 12.65 -12.24
N PRO A 309 5.06 12.17 -13.13
CA PRO A 309 5.30 11.85 -14.54
C PRO A 309 5.28 13.11 -15.43
N GLN A 310 6.31 13.31 -16.25
CA GLN A 310 6.39 14.39 -17.25
C GLN A 310 7.31 13.98 -18.41
N ALA A 311 6.92 14.25 -19.66
CA ALA A 311 7.71 13.86 -20.84
C ALA A 311 8.22 15.07 -21.62
N GLY A 312 9.49 15.03 -22.04
CA GLY A 312 10.00 15.92 -23.09
C GLY A 312 9.53 15.45 -24.47
N GLN A 313 8.94 16.35 -25.26
CA GLN A 313 8.42 16.08 -26.60
C GLN A 313 9.30 16.62 -27.72
N ALA A 314 9.90 17.79 -27.53
CA ALA A 314 10.72 18.45 -28.54
C ALA A 314 11.93 19.13 -27.91
N LEU A 315 12.99 19.24 -28.72
CA LEU A 315 14.24 19.90 -28.36
C LEU A 315 14.58 20.95 -29.41
N ARG A 316 14.95 22.14 -28.97
CA ARG A 316 15.57 23.17 -29.81
C ARG A 316 16.75 23.82 -29.10
N SER A 317 17.65 24.39 -29.87
CA SER A 317 18.81 25.12 -29.34
C SER A 317 18.90 26.48 -30.01
N GLU A 318 19.13 27.53 -29.23
CA GLU A 318 19.31 28.90 -29.72
C GLU A 318 20.51 29.53 -29.01
N GLY A 319 21.58 29.79 -29.76
CA GLY A 319 22.83 30.27 -29.18
C GLY A 319 23.39 29.27 -28.16
N ASN A 320 23.57 29.74 -26.92
CA ASN A 320 24.12 28.96 -25.80
C ASN A 320 23.04 28.36 -24.89
N TYR A 321 21.79 28.29 -25.37
CA TYR A 321 20.65 27.81 -24.60
C TYR A 321 19.98 26.63 -25.29
N HIS A 322 19.52 25.67 -24.47
CA HIS A 322 18.75 24.51 -24.88
C HIS A 322 17.35 24.59 -24.29
N PHE A 323 16.35 24.25 -25.10
CA PHE A 323 14.95 24.28 -24.72
C PHE A 323 14.33 22.89 -24.86
N VAL A 324 13.57 22.49 -23.86
CA VAL A 324 12.79 21.25 -23.84
C VAL A 324 11.31 21.62 -23.77
N THR A 325 10.56 21.27 -24.80
CA THR A 325 9.09 21.35 -24.75
C THR A 325 8.57 20.11 -24.03
N LEU A 326 7.78 20.30 -22.98
CA LEU A 326 7.16 19.26 -22.19
C LEU A 326 5.82 18.81 -22.77
N SER A 327 5.24 17.76 -22.20
CA SER A 327 4.03 17.14 -22.74
C SER A 327 2.74 17.93 -22.52
N ASP A 328 2.77 18.84 -21.55
CA ASP A 328 1.73 19.85 -21.31
C ASP A 328 1.89 21.09 -22.20
N GLY A 329 2.91 21.11 -23.08
CA GLY A 329 3.23 22.23 -23.96
C GLY A 329 4.05 23.34 -23.31
N SER A 330 4.36 23.25 -22.01
CA SER A 330 5.29 24.16 -21.34
C SER A 330 6.71 23.97 -21.88
N GLU A 331 7.56 24.97 -21.68
CA GLU A 331 8.95 24.93 -22.15
C GLU A 331 9.91 25.28 -21.03
N ILE A 332 10.97 24.49 -20.90
CA ILE A 332 12.05 24.72 -19.95
C ILE A 332 13.33 25.04 -20.72
N SER A 333 14.04 26.07 -20.31
CA SER A 333 15.33 26.47 -20.89
C SER A 333 16.51 26.13 -19.98
N SER A 334 17.69 25.92 -20.56
CA SER A 334 18.90 25.58 -19.81
C SER A 334 20.21 25.92 -20.50
N HIS A 335 21.29 25.99 -19.71
CA HIS A 335 22.65 26.06 -20.25
C HIS A 335 23.16 24.71 -20.77
N ALA A 336 22.86 23.62 -20.05
CA ALA A 336 23.25 22.27 -20.44
C ALA A 336 22.05 21.32 -20.41
N LEU A 337 22.04 20.39 -21.37
CA LEU A 337 21.01 19.36 -21.50
C LEU A 337 21.68 17.98 -21.57
N ILE A 338 21.22 17.05 -20.72
CA ILE A 338 21.62 15.63 -20.76
C ILE A 338 20.42 14.78 -21.18
N LEU A 339 20.60 13.98 -22.22
CA LEU A 339 19.63 12.98 -22.66
C LEU A 339 20.00 11.61 -22.12
N ALA A 340 19.26 11.16 -21.10
CA ALA A 340 19.41 9.88 -20.41
C ALA A 340 18.18 8.98 -20.65
N LEU A 341 17.73 8.92 -21.90
CA LEU A 341 16.43 8.37 -22.32
C LEU A 341 16.28 6.85 -22.18
N GLY A 342 17.38 6.12 -22.01
CA GLY A 342 17.37 4.66 -21.93
C GLY A 342 16.87 3.98 -23.21
N VAL A 343 16.21 2.84 -23.05
CA VAL A 343 15.63 2.04 -24.14
C VAL A 343 14.28 1.47 -23.72
N SER A 344 13.45 1.12 -24.71
CA SER A 344 12.16 0.44 -24.50
C SER A 344 12.24 -1.01 -25.00
N TRP A 345 11.46 -1.90 -24.37
CA TRP A 345 11.31 -3.27 -24.85
C TRP A 345 10.74 -3.31 -26.26
N ARG A 346 11.23 -4.24 -27.08
CA ARG A 346 10.63 -4.53 -28.39
C ARG A 346 9.28 -5.18 -28.15
N ARG A 347 8.22 -4.58 -28.69
CA ARG A 347 6.87 -5.13 -28.61
C ARG A 347 6.67 -6.25 -29.60
N LEU A 348 5.79 -7.19 -29.26
CA LEU A 348 5.38 -8.26 -30.16
C LEU A 348 4.50 -7.66 -31.25
N ASN A 349 4.94 -7.71 -32.51
CA ASN A 349 4.18 -7.16 -33.63
C ASN A 349 3.17 -8.20 -34.13
N MET A 350 1.95 -8.17 -33.60
CA MET A 350 0.84 -9.02 -34.06
C MET A 350 -0.50 -8.28 -34.01
N PRO A 351 -1.45 -8.59 -34.92
CA PRO A 351 -2.78 -7.99 -34.89
C PRO A 351 -3.47 -8.17 -33.53
N GLY A 352 -4.03 -7.09 -33.00
CA GLY A 352 -4.79 -7.09 -31.73
C GLY A 352 -3.95 -7.02 -30.45
N ILE A 353 -2.61 -7.08 -30.51
CA ILE A 353 -1.75 -7.16 -29.31
C ILE A 353 -1.91 -5.98 -28.35
N GLU A 354 -2.17 -4.79 -28.88
CA GLU A 354 -2.31 -3.57 -28.08
C GLU A 354 -3.55 -3.62 -27.19
N GLN A 355 -4.61 -4.36 -27.58
CA GLN A 355 -5.82 -4.55 -26.76
C GLN A 355 -5.56 -5.43 -25.54
N PHE A 356 -4.57 -6.33 -25.63
CA PHE A 356 -4.18 -7.23 -24.54
C PHE A 356 -3.00 -6.69 -23.74
N THR A 357 -2.39 -5.57 -24.15
CA THR A 357 -1.25 -4.99 -23.44
C THR A 357 -1.76 -4.37 -22.13
N GLY A 358 -1.24 -4.84 -20.99
CA GLY A 358 -1.78 -4.53 -19.66
C GLY A 358 -2.97 -5.41 -19.25
N ALA A 359 -3.46 -6.25 -20.15
CA ALA A 359 -4.62 -7.13 -20.00
C ALA A 359 -4.29 -8.57 -20.42
N GLY A 360 -3.24 -9.15 -19.80
CA GLY A 360 -2.74 -10.49 -20.09
C GLY A 360 -1.46 -10.54 -20.92
N VAL A 361 -1.11 -9.46 -21.63
CA VAL A 361 0.20 -9.27 -22.26
C VAL A 361 0.95 -8.16 -21.54
N TYR A 362 2.16 -8.48 -21.07
CA TYR A 362 2.98 -7.57 -20.30
C TYR A 362 4.40 -7.49 -20.86
N TYR A 363 5.02 -6.31 -20.74
CA TYR A 363 6.39 -6.06 -21.18
C TYR A 363 7.30 -5.81 -19.98
N GLY A 364 7.69 -6.89 -19.33
CA GLY A 364 8.45 -6.87 -18.08
C GLY A 364 8.05 -8.03 -17.18
N ALA A 365 8.69 -8.12 -16.03
CA ALA A 365 8.36 -9.08 -14.99
C ALA A 365 8.40 -8.35 -13.63
N ALA A 366 7.40 -7.48 -13.40
CA ALA A 366 7.28 -6.71 -12.17
C ALA A 366 6.27 -7.34 -11.20
N GLN A 367 6.22 -6.80 -9.99
CA GLN A 367 5.29 -7.23 -8.95
C GLN A 367 3.83 -7.00 -9.35
N THR A 368 3.56 -5.95 -10.13
CA THR A 368 2.23 -5.64 -10.66
C THR A 368 1.64 -6.79 -11.48
N GLU A 369 2.46 -7.43 -12.31
CA GLU A 369 2.06 -8.60 -13.12
C GLU A 369 1.99 -9.87 -12.28
N ALA A 370 2.91 -10.07 -11.34
CA ALA A 370 2.96 -11.29 -10.52
C ALA A 370 1.63 -11.57 -9.81
N ALA A 371 0.97 -10.52 -9.30
CA ALA A 371 -0.34 -10.65 -8.67
C ALA A 371 -1.44 -11.12 -9.66
N ALA A 372 -1.41 -10.65 -10.90
CA ALA A 372 -2.37 -11.05 -11.94
C ALA A 372 -2.10 -12.46 -12.49
N CYS A 373 -0.88 -12.97 -12.33
CA CYS A 373 -0.43 -14.28 -12.77
C CYS A 373 -0.51 -15.38 -11.69
N GLN A 374 -1.04 -15.06 -10.51
CA GLN A 374 -1.11 -16.02 -9.41
C GLN A 374 -2.01 -17.21 -9.77
N ASP A 375 -1.49 -18.43 -9.60
CA ASP A 375 -2.16 -19.70 -9.92
C ASP A 375 -2.56 -19.87 -11.41
N GLU A 376 -2.05 -19.01 -12.30
CA GLU A 376 -2.33 -19.04 -13.75
C GLU A 376 -1.24 -19.81 -14.54
N GLU A 377 -1.54 -20.09 -15.81
CA GLU A 377 -0.56 -20.53 -16.79
C GLU A 377 0.10 -19.32 -17.48
N VAL A 378 1.41 -19.15 -17.30
CA VAL A 378 2.17 -18.01 -17.82
C VAL A 378 3.07 -18.42 -18.98
N TYR A 379 3.05 -17.63 -20.05
CA TYR A 379 3.94 -17.78 -21.19
C TYR A 379 4.97 -16.65 -21.22
N VAL A 380 6.26 -16.99 -21.21
CA VAL A 380 7.37 -16.04 -21.32
C VAL A 380 7.94 -16.11 -22.73
N VAL A 381 7.84 -15.02 -23.49
CA VAL A 381 8.34 -14.97 -24.88
C VAL A 381 9.77 -14.44 -24.90
N GLY A 382 10.75 -15.30 -25.21
CA GLY A 382 12.16 -14.94 -25.30
C GLY A 382 13.10 -16.06 -24.85
N GLY A 383 14.36 -16.00 -25.28
CA GLY A 383 15.39 -17.00 -24.94
C GLY A 383 16.67 -16.42 -24.35
N ALA A 384 16.66 -15.16 -23.93
CA ALA A 384 17.81 -14.48 -23.34
C ALA A 384 17.70 -14.43 -21.80
N ASN A 385 18.74 -13.91 -21.12
CA ASN A 385 18.77 -13.79 -19.66
C ASN A 385 17.49 -13.20 -19.05
N SER A 386 16.96 -12.11 -19.62
CA SER A 386 15.74 -11.48 -19.10
C SER A 386 14.52 -12.41 -19.11
N ALA A 387 14.41 -13.30 -20.11
CA ALA A 387 13.34 -14.30 -20.16
C ALA A 387 13.53 -15.38 -19.08
N GLY A 388 14.77 -15.82 -18.84
CA GLY A 388 15.07 -16.78 -17.78
C GLY A 388 14.80 -16.21 -16.39
N GLN A 389 15.21 -14.96 -16.15
CA GLN A 389 14.92 -14.24 -14.90
C GLN A 389 13.42 -14.05 -14.69
N ALA A 390 12.68 -13.69 -15.74
CA ALA A 390 11.22 -13.58 -15.68
C ALA A 390 10.58 -14.94 -15.34
N ALA A 391 11.04 -16.02 -15.96
CA ALA A 391 10.50 -17.35 -15.70
C ALA A 391 10.71 -17.79 -14.25
N MET A 392 11.92 -17.60 -13.71
CA MET A 392 12.26 -17.87 -12.30
C MET A 392 11.50 -16.96 -11.32
N TYR A 393 11.15 -15.75 -11.74
CA TYR A 393 10.36 -14.85 -10.92
C TYR A 393 8.90 -15.30 -10.87
N PHE A 394 8.28 -15.56 -12.02
CA PHE A 394 6.88 -15.97 -12.10
C PHE A 394 6.63 -17.38 -11.56
N SER A 395 7.62 -18.29 -11.56
CA SER A 395 7.47 -19.64 -11.01
C SER A 395 7.15 -19.68 -9.52
N LYS A 396 7.35 -18.56 -8.80
CA LYS A 396 6.98 -18.40 -7.39
C LYS A 396 5.49 -18.13 -7.17
N PHE A 397 4.76 -17.75 -8.23
CA PHE A 397 3.37 -17.28 -8.15
C PHE A 397 2.44 -18.05 -9.08
N ALA A 398 2.90 -18.36 -10.29
CA ALA A 398 2.13 -19.02 -11.33
C ALA A 398 2.05 -20.53 -11.12
N LYS A 399 0.96 -21.15 -11.58
CA LYS A 399 0.78 -22.60 -11.58
C LYS A 399 1.76 -23.30 -12.53
N THR A 400 2.02 -22.69 -13.68
CA THR A 400 2.97 -23.22 -14.67
C THR A 400 3.57 -22.06 -15.45
N VAL A 401 4.88 -22.12 -15.70
CA VAL A 401 5.59 -21.15 -16.55
C VAL A 401 6.14 -21.88 -17.77
N ARG A 402 5.82 -21.39 -18.98
CA ARG A 402 6.29 -21.94 -20.25
C ARG A 402 7.10 -20.90 -21.02
N ILE A 403 8.35 -21.21 -21.32
CA ILE A 403 9.22 -20.31 -22.10
C ILE A 403 9.07 -20.63 -23.59
N LEU A 404 8.70 -19.63 -24.37
CA LEU A 404 8.60 -19.70 -25.82
C LEU A 404 9.85 -19.09 -26.47
N VAL A 405 10.66 -19.94 -27.10
CA VAL A 405 11.94 -19.55 -27.70
C VAL A 405 11.82 -19.68 -29.22
N ARG A 406 12.23 -18.64 -29.94
CA ARG A 406 12.27 -18.66 -31.42
C ARG A 406 13.43 -19.52 -31.96
N GLY A 407 14.51 -19.62 -31.21
CA GLY A 407 15.68 -20.43 -31.56
C GLY A 407 15.56 -21.89 -31.09
N GLU A 408 16.49 -22.72 -31.54
CA GLU A 408 16.51 -24.17 -31.24
C GLU A 408 16.94 -24.49 -29.79
N SER A 409 17.58 -23.56 -29.08
CA SER A 409 17.98 -23.75 -27.68
C SER A 409 18.17 -22.44 -26.91
N LEU A 410 18.20 -22.54 -25.58
CA LEU A 410 18.51 -21.43 -24.66
C LEU A 410 20.00 -21.09 -24.61
N THR A 411 20.88 -22.07 -24.87
CA THR A 411 22.35 -21.98 -24.70
C THR A 411 23.01 -20.85 -25.49
N LYS A 412 22.38 -20.38 -26.56
CA LYS A 412 22.92 -19.31 -27.41
C LYS A 412 22.85 -17.93 -26.77
N SER A 413 21.83 -17.66 -25.96
CA SER A 413 21.51 -16.30 -25.49
C SER A 413 21.21 -16.20 -24.00
N MET A 414 21.07 -17.33 -23.31
CA MET A 414 20.87 -17.39 -21.87
C MET A 414 22.15 -17.89 -21.19
N SER A 415 22.48 -17.30 -20.05
CA SER A 415 23.62 -17.68 -19.24
C SER A 415 23.39 -19.05 -18.62
N GLN A 416 24.44 -19.87 -18.54
CA GLN A 416 24.33 -21.27 -18.10
C GLN A 416 23.64 -21.42 -16.74
N TYR A 417 23.96 -20.57 -15.76
CA TYR A 417 23.35 -20.64 -14.43
C TYR A 417 21.82 -20.47 -14.44
N LEU A 418 21.27 -19.70 -15.38
CA LEU A 418 19.82 -19.55 -15.53
C LEU A 418 19.21 -20.77 -16.22
N ILE A 419 19.93 -21.35 -17.18
CA ILE A 419 19.51 -22.59 -17.84
C ILE A 419 19.44 -23.73 -16.81
N ASP A 420 20.42 -23.82 -15.91
CA ASP A 420 20.45 -24.84 -14.86
C ASP A 420 19.35 -24.67 -13.81
N GLN A 421 18.74 -23.49 -13.71
CA GLN A 421 17.67 -23.17 -12.77
C GLN A 421 16.26 -23.42 -13.31
N ILE A 422 16.10 -23.51 -14.64
CA ILE A 422 14.84 -23.75 -15.36
C ILE A 422 14.71 -25.23 -15.64
#